data_AF-A0A3C0G2A7-F1
#
_entry.id   AF-A0A3C0G2A7-F1
#
_cell.length_a   1.000
_cell.length_b   1.000
_cell.length_c   1.000
_cell.angle_alpha   90.00
_cell.angle_beta   90.00
_cell.angle_gamma   90.00
#
_symmetry.space_group_name_H-M   'P 1'
#
loop_
_entity.id
_entity.type
_entity.pdbx_description
1 polymer ?
#
loop_
_entity_poly.entity_id
_entity_poly.type
_entity_poly.pdbx_seq_one_letter_code
_entity_poly.pdbx_strand_id
1 'polypeptide(L)'
;MRGHDIVIGKVLHFGQLFSIYKIIMEKKAKPLYKPFPAPAGSKHKFKVYVKNESTGKPKLIGFGLRGMQDYTQHKDKKRRASYLARAKGIKDKQGRLTYMNKNSANYWAIRKLWAGP
;
A
#
# COMPACT_ATOMS: atom_id res chain seq x y z
N MET A 1 29.31 54.33 20.29
CA MET A 1 28.35 53.69 21.22
C MET A 1 27.61 52.59 20.47
N ARG A 2 27.64 51.37 21.02
CA ARG A 2 26.77 50.18 20.83
C ARG A 2 25.58 50.39 19.87
N GLY A 3 25.45 49.67 18.75
CA GLY A 3 25.37 48.22 18.65
C GLY A 3 23.94 47.76 18.94
N HIS A 4 23.08 47.65 17.92
CA HIS A 4 21.76 47.02 18.05
C HIS A 4 21.43 46.24 16.78
N ASP A 5 21.94 45.01 16.74
CA ASP A 5 21.38 43.91 15.98
C ASP A 5 19.89 43.74 16.32
N ILE A 6 19.04 43.68 15.30
CA ILE A 6 17.72 43.07 15.44
C ILE A 6 17.51 42.14 14.25
N VAL A 7 18.12 40.96 14.35
CA VAL A 7 17.71 39.78 13.58
C VAL A 7 16.40 39.29 14.19
N ILE A 8 15.27 39.61 13.55
CA ILE A 8 13.94 39.12 13.96
C ILE A 8 13.82 37.64 13.54
N GLY A 9 14.49 36.76 14.28
CA GLY A 9 14.32 35.32 14.20
C GLY A 9 13.24 34.86 15.18
N LYS A 10 12.06 34.47 14.69
CA LYS A 10 11.01 33.83 15.50
C LYS A 10 11.59 32.60 16.21
N VAL A 11 11.78 32.69 17.52
CA VAL A 11 12.13 31.55 18.38
C VAL A 11 10.87 30.68 18.55
N LEU A 12 10.73 29.65 17.71
CA LEU A 12 9.73 28.60 17.90
C LEU A 12 10.06 27.83 19.19
N HIS A 13 9.12 27.77 20.13
CA HIS A 13 9.30 27.02 21.38
C HIS A 13 9.43 25.51 21.10
N PHE A 14 10.26 24.83 21.90
CA PHE A 14 10.64 23.41 21.73
C PHE A 14 9.44 22.47 21.55
N GLY A 15 8.30 22.77 22.20
CA GLY A 15 7.05 22.01 22.04
C GLY A 15 6.39 22.13 20.66
N GLN A 16 6.46 23.31 20.01
CA GLN A 16 5.98 23.48 18.63
C GLN A 16 6.89 22.74 17.64
N LEU A 17 8.21 22.76 17.86
CA LEU A 17 9.17 22.05 17.01
C LEU A 17 8.98 20.53 17.08
N PHE A 18 8.74 19.97 18.27
CA PHE A 18 8.44 18.54 18.43
C PHE A 18 7.13 18.13 17.74
N SER A 19 6.09 18.95 17.88
CA SER A 19 4.80 18.72 17.20
C SER A 19 4.94 18.76 15.68
N ILE A 20 5.64 19.77 15.15
CA ILE A 20 5.92 19.90 13.71
C ILE A 20 6.77 18.73 13.21
N TYR A 21 7.79 18.31 13.95
CA TYR A 21 8.62 17.16 13.61
C TYR A 21 7.80 15.87 13.56
N LYS A 22 6.94 15.63 14.55
CA LYS A 22 6.02 14.48 14.57
C LYS A 22 5.09 14.48 13.35
N ILE A 23 4.49 15.62 13.02
CA ILE A 23 3.60 15.79 11.85
C ILE A 23 4.36 15.54 10.54
N ILE A 24 5.58 16.06 10.40
CA ILE A 24 6.43 15.84 9.20
C ILE A 24 6.79 14.36 9.06
N MET A 25 7.11 13.69 10.17
CA MET A 25 7.43 12.26 10.18
C MET A 25 6.20 11.39 9.87
N GLU A 26 5.01 11.75 10.36
CA GLU A 26 3.74 11.10 10.02
C GLU A 26 3.37 11.29 8.55
N LYS A 27 3.57 12.48 7.98
CA LYS A 27 3.32 12.74 6.54
C LYS A 27 4.29 12.00 5.62
N LYS A 28 5.49 11.65 6.08
CA LYS A 28 6.43 10.77 5.35
C LYS A 28 6.07 9.28 5.45
N ALA A 29 5.16 8.89 6.34
CA ALA A 29 4.82 7.48 6.54
C ALA A 29 4.02 6.95 5.34
N LYS A 30 4.54 5.90 4.71
CA LYS A 30 3.88 5.21 3.60
C LYS A 30 2.65 4.49 4.15
N PRO A 31 1.42 4.89 3.78
CA PRO A 31 0.21 4.34 4.40
C PRO A 31 0.07 2.86 4.04
N LEU A 32 -0.08 2.01 5.05
CA LEU A 32 -0.29 0.59 4.86
C LEU A 32 -1.70 0.32 4.30
N TYR A 33 -1.80 -0.75 3.50
CA TYR A 33 -3.05 -1.32 3.00
C TYR A 33 -3.88 -0.38 2.12
N LYS A 34 -3.24 0.65 1.53
CA LYS A 34 -3.84 1.53 0.53
C LYS A 34 -3.24 1.21 -0.84
N PRO A 35 -3.90 0.38 -1.67
CA PRO A 35 -3.38 0.06 -3.00
C PRO A 35 -3.41 1.28 -3.92
N PHE A 36 -2.36 1.43 -4.73
CA PHE A 36 -2.19 2.53 -5.68
C PHE A 36 -1.69 2.00 -7.04
N PRO A 37 -1.93 2.72 -8.15
CA PRO A 37 -1.42 2.33 -9.47
C PRO A 37 0.10 2.22 -9.47
N ALA A 38 0.61 1.15 -10.07
CA ALA A 38 2.06 0.98 -10.22
C ALA A 38 2.60 1.95 -11.29
N PRO A 39 3.85 2.44 -11.13
CA PRO A 39 4.47 3.32 -12.11
C PRO A 39 4.59 2.65 -13.49
N ALA A 40 4.79 3.48 -14.52
CA ALA A 40 5.08 3.01 -15.88
C ALA A 40 6.29 2.05 -15.88
N GLY A 41 6.28 1.07 -16.77
CA GLY A 41 7.30 0.01 -16.83
C GLY A 41 7.17 -1.09 -15.76
N SER A 42 6.28 -0.96 -14.77
CA SER A 42 6.09 -2.03 -13.79
C SER A 42 5.35 -3.24 -14.39
N LYS A 43 5.85 -4.45 -14.08
CA LYS A 43 5.19 -5.73 -14.36
C LYS A 43 3.76 -5.82 -13.82
N HIS A 44 3.44 -5.09 -12.75
CA HIS A 44 2.14 -5.13 -12.10
C HIS A 44 1.32 -3.86 -12.38
N LYS A 45 -0.01 -3.97 -12.29
CA LYS A 45 -0.96 -2.86 -12.43
C LYS A 45 -1.03 -2.00 -11.17
N PHE A 46 -1.03 -2.65 -10.00
CA PHE A 46 -1.14 -1.99 -8.71
C PHE A 46 -0.04 -2.45 -7.77
N LYS A 47 0.28 -1.59 -6.81
CA LYS A 47 1.15 -1.90 -5.68
C LYS A 47 0.47 -1.50 -4.38
N VAL A 48 0.90 -2.09 -3.28
CA VAL A 48 0.40 -1.77 -1.93
C VAL A 48 1.51 -2.03 -0.92
N TYR A 49 1.62 -1.14 0.07
CA TYR A 49 2.47 -1.37 1.23
C TYR A 49 1.72 -2.23 2.24
N VAL A 50 2.32 -3.33 2.67
CA VAL A 50 1.78 -4.26 3.66
C VAL A 50 2.75 -4.40 4.83
N LYS A 51 2.31 -4.95 5.95
CA LYS A 51 3.21 -5.19 7.09
C LYS A 51 4.05 -6.43 6.81
N ASN A 52 5.37 -6.33 6.98
CA ASN A 52 6.21 -7.51 7.08
C ASN A 52 6.04 -8.11 8.49
N GLU A 53 5.57 -9.35 8.58
CA GLU A 53 5.31 -10.02 9.86
C GLU A 53 6.61 -10.23 10.67
N SER A 54 7.74 -10.46 10.01
CA SER A 54 9.02 -10.73 10.69
C SER A 54 9.70 -9.46 11.20
N THR A 55 9.64 -8.36 10.44
CA THR A 55 10.38 -7.13 10.78
C THR A 55 9.50 -6.01 11.31
N GLY A 56 8.18 -6.14 11.19
CA GLY A 56 7.21 -5.07 11.47
C GLY A 56 7.22 -3.92 10.46
N LYS A 57 8.23 -3.82 9.59
CA LYS A 57 8.42 -2.73 8.64
C LYS A 57 7.49 -2.86 7.42
N PRO A 58 7.13 -1.76 6.75
CA PRO A 58 6.39 -1.81 5.50
C PRO A 58 7.15 -2.58 4.41
N LYS A 59 6.46 -3.51 3.75
CA LYS A 59 6.92 -4.23 2.56
C LYS A 59 6.03 -3.83 1.37
N LEU A 60 6.63 -3.52 0.24
CA LEU A 60 5.89 -3.24 -0.99
C LEU A 60 5.63 -4.55 -1.74
N ILE A 61 4.38 -4.79 -2.11
CA ILE A 61 3.99 -5.92 -2.98
C ILE A 61 3.24 -5.40 -4.21
N GLY A 62 3.40 -6.10 -5.34
CA GLY A 62 2.68 -5.83 -6.58
C GLY A 62 1.59 -6.87 -6.83
N PHE A 63 0.49 -6.47 -7.46
CA PHE A 63 -0.58 -7.40 -7.86
C PHE A 63 -1.27 -6.96 -9.16
N GLY A 64 -1.88 -7.95 -9.83
CA GLY A 64 -2.44 -7.81 -11.17
C GLY A 64 -1.35 -7.69 -12.22
N LEU A 65 -1.16 -8.72 -13.07
CA LEU A 65 -0.15 -8.66 -14.13
C LEU A 65 -0.58 -7.63 -15.19
N ARG A 66 0.33 -6.76 -15.60
CA ARG A 66 0.11 -5.84 -16.72
C ARG A 66 -0.01 -6.65 -18.03
N GLY A 67 -0.93 -6.29 -18.90
CA GLY A 67 -1.24 -7.04 -20.14
C GLY A 67 -2.27 -8.16 -19.98
N MET A 68 -2.56 -8.63 -18.76
CA MET A 68 -3.63 -9.61 -18.52
C MET A 68 -4.95 -8.91 -18.26
N GLN A 69 -6.05 -9.38 -18.85
CA GLN A 69 -7.38 -8.88 -18.49
C GLN A 69 -7.85 -9.42 -17.13
N ASP A 70 -8.63 -8.61 -16.43
CA ASP A 70 -9.32 -8.98 -15.18
C ASP A 70 -10.79 -8.55 -15.25
N TYR A 71 -11.57 -8.88 -14.22
CA TYR A 71 -13.01 -8.66 -14.23
C TYR A 71 -13.39 -7.18 -14.36
N THR A 72 -12.56 -6.25 -13.90
CA THR A 72 -12.83 -4.81 -14.07
C THR A 72 -12.89 -4.40 -15.53
N GLN A 73 -12.28 -5.19 -16.43
CA GLN A 73 -12.22 -4.95 -17.87
C GLN A 73 -13.20 -5.83 -18.65
N HIS A 74 -13.10 -7.16 -18.50
CA HIS A 74 -13.83 -8.08 -19.38
C HIS A 74 -15.27 -8.38 -18.93
N LYS A 75 -15.60 -8.16 -17.65
CA LYS A 75 -16.93 -8.39 -17.03
C LYS A 75 -17.55 -9.79 -17.16
N ASP A 76 -16.86 -10.74 -17.80
CA ASP A 76 -17.22 -12.17 -17.82
C ASP A 76 -17.30 -12.81 -16.42
N LYS A 77 -18.51 -13.26 -16.07
CA LYS A 77 -18.86 -13.88 -14.79
C LYS A 77 -18.30 -15.31 -14.64
N LYS A 78 -18.23 -16.09 -15.72
CA LYS A 78 -17.69 -17.46 -15.72
C LYS A 78 -16.18 -17.44 -15.47
N ARG A 79 -15.45 -16.56 -16.16
CA ARG A 79 -14.02 -16.32 -15.93
C ARG A 79 -13.74 -15.88 -14.49
N ARG A 80 -14.57 -14.98 -13.95
CA ARG A 80 -14.49 -14.55 -12.55
C ARG A 80 -14.69 -15.72 -11.58
N ALA A 81 -15.74 -16.52 -11.76
CA ALA A 81 -16.02 -17.66 -10.91
C ALA A 81 -14.84 -18.65 -10.88
N SER A 82 -14.32 -19.04 -12.05
CA SER A 82 -13.17 -19.94 -12.16
C SER A 82 -11.90 -19.35 -11.54
N TYR A 83 -11.65 -18.05 -11.73
CA TYR A 83 -10.52 -17.38 -11.08
C TYR A 83 -10.65 -17.41 -9.56
N LEU A 84 -11.81 -17.03 -9.03
CA LEU A 84 -12.04 -16.96 -7.58
C LEU A 84 -11.97 -18.33 -6.91
N ALA A 85 -12.47 -19.39 -7.56
CA ALA A 85 -12.37 -20.75 -7.05
C ALA A 85 -10.90 -21.16 -6.84
N ARG A 86 -10.06 -20.95 -7.86
CA ARG A 86 -8.61 -21.23 -7.77
C ARG A 86 -7.92 -20.33 -6.75
N ALA A 87 -8.18 -19.03 -6.82
CA ALA A 87 -7.51 -18.03 -5.99
C ALA A 87 -7.82 -18.22 -4.49
N LYS A 88 -9.05 -18.62 -4.15
CA LYS A 88 -9.42 -18.94 -2.76
C LYS A 88 -8.77 -20.22 -2.24
N GLY A 89 -8.27 -21.11 -3.09
CA GLY A 89 -7.55 -22.32 -2.69
C GLY A 89 -6.04 -22.11 -2.42
N ILE A 90 -5.46 -20.96 -2.77
CA ILE A 90 -4.02 -20.73 -2.66
C ILE A 90 -3.60 -20.55 -1.20
N LYS A 91 -2.69 -21.42 -0.73
CA LYS A 91 -2.12 -21.42 0.62
C LYS A 91 -0.68 -20.89 0.64
N ASP A 92 -0.25 -20.31 1.75
CA ASP A 92 1.14 -19.95 2.00
C ASP A 92 1.97 -21.16 2.47
N LYS A 93 3.26 -20.95 2.74
CA LYS A 93 4.17 -22.01 3.20
C LYS A 93 3.76 -22.63 4.55
N GLN A 94 2.92 -21.93 5.31
CA GLN A 94 2.39 -22.36 6.60
C GLN A 94 0.98 -22.97 6.44
N GLY A 95 0.51 -23.20 5.21
CA GLY A 95 -0.80 -23.78 4.93
C GLY A 95 -1.98 -22.81 5.09
N ARG A 96 -1.73 -21.51 5.34
CA ARG A 96 -2.79 -20.51 5.56
C ARG A 96 -3.31 -19.96 4.25
N LEU A 97 -4.62 -19.72 4.17
CA LEU A 97 -5.28 -19.21 2.96
C LEU A 97 -4.86 -17.77 2.65
N THR A 98 -4.22 -17.57 1.50
CA THR A 98 -3.65 -16.26 1.14
C THR A 98 -4.71 -15.19 0.88
N TYR A 99 -5.91 -15.56 0.43
CA TYR A 99 -7.00 -14.59 0.19
C TYR A 99 -7.54 -13.93 1.47
N MET A 100 -7.26 -14.53 2.64
CA MET A 100 -7.59 -13.98 3.96
C MET A 100 -6.45 -13.12 4.53
N ASN A 101 -5.22 -13.28 4.03
CA ASN A 101 -4.05 -12.56 4.52
C ASN A 101 -3.87 -11.20 3.80
N LYS A 102 -4.11 -10.09 4.50
CA LYS A 102 -3.91 -8.71 4.02
C LYS A 102 -2.48 -8.41 3.55
N ASN A 103 -1.49 -9.19 3.98
CA ASN A 103 -0.10 -9.07 3.57
C ASN A 103 0.22 -9.83 2.27
N SER A 104 -0.77 -10.47 1.63
CA SER A 104 -0.59 -11.23 0.39
C SER A 104 -1.09 -10.47 -0.85
N ALA A 105 -0.44 -10.70 -2.00
CA ALA A 105 -0.90 -10.13 -3.28
C ALA A 105 -2.28 -10.66 -3.70
N ASN A 106 -2.58 -11.92 -3.37
CA ASN A 106 -3.85 -12.58 -3.72
C ASN A 106 -5.05 -11.91 -3.03
N TYR A 107 -4.91 -11.55 -1.75
CA TYR A 107 -5.93 -10.80 -1.00
C TYR A 107 -6.38 -9.54 -1.73
N TRP A 108 -5.41 -8.77 -2.27
CA TRP A 108 -5.65 -7.52 -2.97
C TRP A 108 -6.16 -7.73 -4.40
N ALA A 109 -5.62 -8.72 -5.12
CA ALA A 109 -6.10 -9.06 -6.45
C ALA A 109 -7.61 -9.40 -6.42
N ILE A 110 -8.03 -10.27 -5.50
CA ILE A 110 -9.43 -10.66 -5.37
C ILE A 110 -10.33 -9.45 -5.10
N ARG A 111 -9.95 -8.57 -4.17
CA ARG A 111 -10.79 -7.43 -3.76
C ARG A 111 -10.79 -6.25 -4.71
N LYS A 112 -9.70 -6.02 -5.44
CA LYS A 112 -9.59 -4.85 -6.32
C LYS A 112 -9.89 -5.17 -7.78
N LEU A 113 -9.53 -6.37 -8.24
CA LEU A 113 -9.62 -6.76 -9.65
C LEU A 113 -10.75 -7.74 -9.93
N TRP A 114 -11.25 -8.45 -8.90
CA TRP A 114 -12.23 -9.54 -9.06
C TRP A 114 -13.43 -9.46 -8.10
N ALA A 115 -13.60 -8.37 -7.34
CA ALA A 115 -14.66 -8.26 -6.33
C ALA A 115 -16.08 -8.32 -6.94
N GLY A 116 -16.24 -7.92 -8.20
CA GLY A 116 -17.57 -7.70 -8.77
C GLY A 116 -18.09 -6.28 -8.49
N PRO A 117 -19.17 -5.83 -9.16
CA PRO A 117 -20.00 -4.77 -8.61
C PRO A 117 -20.61 -5.18 -7.27
#